data_AF-A0A957Q3G9-F1
#
_entry.id   AF-A0A957Q3G9-F1
#
_cell.length_a   1.000
_cell.length_b   1.000
_cell.length_c   1.000
_cell.angle_alpha   90.00
_cell.angle_beta   90.00
_cell.angle_gamma   90.00
#
_symmetry.space_group_name_H-M   'P 1'
#
loop_
_entity.id
_entity.type
_entity.pdbx_description
1 polymer ?
#
loop_
_entity_poly.entity_id
_entity_poly.type
_entity_poly.pdbx_seq_one_letter_code
_entity_poly.pdbx_strand_id
1 'polypeptide(L)'
;AALKGGVTMATTRFRYGDDFTVADYEATAALSPNEAGAAFATAIEQLLGARVCCVPVPQVAQANGTTIGLGDAFVGGFLPALLR
;
A
#
# COMPACT_ATOMS: atom_id res chain seq x y z
N ALA A 1 -6.44 -4.78 -7.76
CA ALA A 1 -5.04 -4.93 -8.23
C ALA A 1 -4.25 -3.62 -8.12
N ALA A 2 -4.66 -2.55 -8.81
CA ALA A 2 -3.96 -1.25 -8.78
C ALA A 2 -3.75 -0.69 -7.37
N LEU A 3 -4.80 -0.59 -6.55
CA LEU A 3 -4.69 -0.09 -5.17
C LEU A 3 -3.70 -0.89 -4.31
N LYS A 4 -3.69 -2.23 -4.43
CA LYS A 4 -2.73 -3.08 -3.72
C LYS A 4 -1.29 -2.76 -4.15
N GLY A 5 -1.05 -2.62 -5.45
CA GLY A 5 0.26 -2.23 -5.97
C GLY A 5 0.72 -0.87 -5.46
N GLY A 6 -0.20 0.11 -5.43
CA GLY A 6 0.06 1.45 -4.92
C GLY A 6 0.37 1.50 -3.43
N VAL A 7 -0.47 0.88 -2.57
CA VAL A 7 -0.19 0.86 -1.13
C VAL A 7 1.14 0.17 -0.85
N THR A 8 1.45 -0.94 -1.52
CA THR A 8 2.72 -1.65 -1.34
C THR A 8 3.91 -0.78 -1.77
N MET A 9 3.83 -0.09 -2.91
CA MET A 9 4.92 0.75 -3.40
C MET A 9 5.19 1.94 -2.46
N ALA A 10 4.13 2.64 -2.06
CA ALA A 10 4.24 3.76 -1.12
C ALA A 10 4.78 3.30 0.24
N THR A 11 4.30 2.17 0.79
CA THR A 11 4.82 1.63 2.04
C THR A 11 6.28 1.18 1.91
N THR A 12 6.68 0.62 0.78
CA THR A 12 8.08 0.23 0.53
C THR A 12 8.97 1.46 0.57
N ARG A 13 8.60 2.51 -0.16
CA ARG A 13 9.35 3.77 -0.15
C ARG A 13 9.37 4.43 1.22
N PHE A 14 8.24 4.40 1.95
CA PHE A 14 8.20 4.88 3.33
C PHE A 14 9.22 4.18 4.23
N ARG A 15 9.37 2.85 4.10
CA ARG A 15 10.30 2.05 4.92
C ARG A 15 11.77 2.27 4.56
N TYR A 16 12.07 2.39 3.27
CA TYR A 16 13.43 2.22 2.77
C TYR A 16 14.01 3.46 2.07
N GLY A 17 13.23 4.52 1.91
CA GLY A 17 13.65 5.69 1.15
C GLY A 17 13.69 5.39 -0.35
N ASP A 18 14.66 5.93 -1.07
CA ASP A 18 14.77 5.79 -2.52
C ASP A 18 15.60 4.58 -2.98
N ASP A 19 16.36 3.96 -2.07
CA ASP A 19 17.30 2.86 -2.37
C ASP A 19 16.68 1.46 -2.19
N PHE A 20 15.35 1.33 -2.30
CA PHE A 20 14.68 0.04 -2.12
C PHE A 20 14.83 -0.88 -3.34
N THR A 21 14.81 -2.17 -3.08
CA THR A 21 14.93 -3.21 -4.10
C THR A 21 13.59 -3.91 -4.37
N VAL A 22 13.57 -4.78 -5.39
CA VAL A 22 12.41 -5.67 -5.65
C VAL A 22 12.14 -6.58 -4.45
N ALA A 23 13.18 -7.08 -3.78
CA ALA A 23 13.03 -7.92 -2.59
C ALA A 23 12.37 -7.16 -1.43
N ASP A 24 12.69 -5.87 -1.27
CA ASP A 24 12.06 -5.01 -0.25
C ASP A 24 10.57 -4.76 -0.55
N TYR A 25 10.24 -4.60 -1.84
CA TYR A 25 8.85 -4.50 -2.28
C TYR A 25 8.07 -5.79 -1.98
N GLU A 26 8.63 -6.96 -2.31
CA GLU A 26 8.01 -8.25 -2.05
C GLU A 26 7.86 -8.51 -0.54
N ALA A 27 8.89 -8.20 0.25
CA ALA A 27 8.85 -8.27 1.69
C ALA A 27 7.75 -7.37 2.27
N THR A 28 7.58 -6.15 1.73
CA THR A 28 6.48 -5.25 2.10
C THR A 28 5.12 -5.80 1.69
N ALA A 29 5.01 -6.43 0.53
CA ALA A 29 3.77 -7.01 0.03
C ALA A 29 3.25 -8.15 0.91
N ALA A 30 4.17 -8.90 1.52
CA ALA A 30 3.89 -10.03 2.41
C ALA A 30 3.51 -9.62 3.85
N LEU A 31 3.66 -8.35 4.22
CA LEU A 31 3.30 -7.87 5.56
C LEU A 31 1.78 -7.83 5.76
N SER A 32 1.36 -8.14 6.99
CA SER A 32 -0.03 -8.03 7.42
C SER A 32 -0.49 -6.56 7.44
N PRO A 33 -1.75 -6.30 7.06
CA PRO A 33 -2.34 -4.97 7.20
C PRO A 33 -2.45 -4.55 8.66
N ASN A 34 -2.50 -3.24 8.89
CA ASN A 34 -2.92 -2.69 10.17
C ASN A 34 -4.33 -3.18 10.53
N GLU A 35 -4.53 -3.71 11.74
CA GLU A 35 -5.80 -4.30 12.20
C GLU A 35 -6.97 -3.31 12.12
N ALA A 36 -6.79 -2.08 12.59
CA ALA A 36 -7.82 -1.04 12.54
C ALA A 36 -8.14 -0.66 11.08
N GLY A 37 -7.13 -0.58 10.22
CA GLY A 37 -7.31 -0.35 8.79
C GLY A 37 -8.07 -1.48 8.10
N ALA A 38 -7.76 -2.74 8.44
CA ALA A 38 -8.45 -3.91 7.91
C ALA A 38 -9.91 -3.98 8.37
N ALA A 39 -10.18 -3.66 9.64
CA ALA A 39 -11.53 -3.58 10.18
C ALA A 39 -12.35 -2.48 9.48
N PHE A 40 -11.76 -1.30 9.26
CA PHE A 40 -12.41 -0.21 8.53
C PHE A 40 -12.73 -0.60 7.08
N ALA A 41 -11.75 -1.18 6.36
CA ALA A 41 -11.93 -1.60 4.97
C ALA A 41 -13.08 -2.60 4.84
N THR A 42 -13.14 -3.58 5.75
CA THR A 42 -14.23 -4.56 5.81
C THR A 42 -15.59 -3.87 6.05
N ALA A 43 -15.66 -2.98 7.04
CA ALA A 43 -16.92 -2.31 7.40
C ALA A 43 -17.46 -1.40 6.29
N ILE A 44 -16.59 -0.63 5.62
CA ILE A 44 -17.01 0.28 4.55
C ILE A 44 -17.45 -0.48 3.30
N GLU A 45 -16.77 -1.58 2.96
CA GLU A 45 -17.14 -2.45 1.84
C GLU A 45 -18.46 -3.19 2.11
N GLN A 46 -18.72 -3.62 3.36
CA GLN A 46 -20.02 -4.17 3.74
C GLN A 46 -21.16 -3.16 3.64
N LEU A 47 -20.90 -1.89 4.01
CA LEU A 47 -21.91 -0.84 3.99
C LEU A 47 -22.26 -0.36 2.57
N LEU A 48 -21.26 -0.24 1.70
CA LEU A 48 -21.42 0.41 0.39
C LEU A 48 -21.33 -0.54 -0.81
N GLY A 49 -20.86 -1.77 -0.59
CA GLY A 49 -20.69 -2.79 -1.62
C GLY A 49 -19.74 -2.32 -2.72
N ALA A 50 -20.08 -2.64 -3.97
CA ALA A 50 -19.28 -2.32 -5.15
C ALA A 50 -19.09 -0.81 -5.44
N ARG A 51 -19.72 0.07 -4.67
CA ARG A 51 -19.53 1.53 -4.78
C ARG A 51 -18.20 2.01 -4.19
N VAL A 52 -17.54 1.18 -3.39
CA VAL A 52 -16.25 1.48 -2.77
C VAL A 52 -15.28 0.32 -2.98
N CYS A 53 -13.99 0.64 -3.01
CA CYS A 53 -12.92 -0.34 -2.91
C CYS A 53 -11.91 0.20 -1.90
N CYS A 54 -11.66 -0.54 -0.82
CA CYS A 54 -10.79 -0.10 0.25
C CYS A 54 -9.70 -1.15 0.50
N VAL A 55 -8.44 -0.77 0.31
CA VAL A 55 -7.30 -1.66 0.57
C VAL A 55 -6.56 -1.15 1.80
N PRO A 56 -6.47 -1.94 2.88
CA PRO A 56 -5.71 -1.54 4.06
C PRO A 56 -4.21 -1.55 3.79
N VAL A 57 -3.50 -0.66 4.47
CA VAL A 57 -2.05 -0.49 4.35
C VAL A 57 -1.31 -1.46 5.28
N PRO A 58 -0.17 -2.05 4.85
CA PRO A 58 0.66 -2.87 5.73
C PRO A 58 1.08 -2.15 7.01
N GLN A 59 1.06 -2.86 8.15
CA GLN A 59 1.59 -2.33 9.40
C GLN A 59 3.11 -2.40 9.38
N VAL A 60 3.77 -1.27 9.55
CA VAL A 60 5.24 -1.16 9.56
C VAL A 60 5.67 -0.28 10.73
N ALA A 61 6.64 -0.76 11.52
CA ALA A 61 7.29 0.05 12.54
C ALA A 61 8.53 0.69 11.91
N GLN A 62 8.47 1.99 11.59
CA GLN A 62 9.58 2.72 10.98
C GLN A 62 9.78 4.06 11.68
N ALA A 63 10.94 4.26 12.29
CA ALA A 63 11.28 5.51 12.97
C ALA A 63 11.82 6.59 12.01
N ASN A 64 12.46 6.17 10.91
CA ASN A 64 13.12 7.07 9.95
C ASN A 64 12.46 7.01 8.56
N GLY A 65 11.12 6.96 8.53
CA GLY A 65 10.39 6.84 7.27
C GLY A 65 10.34 8.14 6.47
N THR A 66 10.46 8.07 5.14
CA THR A 66 10.28 9.24 4.28
C THR A 66 8.81 9.47 3.95
N THR A 67 8.37 10.73 4.00
CA THR A 67 6.97 11.11 3.69
C THR A 67 6.85 11.92 2.40
N ILE A 68 7.93 12.53 1.93
CA ILE A 68 7.96 13.31 0.68
C ILE A 68 7.78 12.34 -0.49
N GLY A 69 6.84 12.58 -1.41
CA GLY A 69 6.71 11.81 -2.66
C GLY A 69 6.00 10.45 -2.53
N LEU A 70 5.38 10.14 -1.39
CA LEU A 70 4.63 8.89 -1.24
C LEU A 70 3.40 8.82 -2.15
N GLY A 71 2.79 9.96 -2.48
CA GLY A 71 1.69 10.04 -3.44
C GLY A 71 2.10 9.60 -4.85
N ASP A 72 3.26 10.06 -5.32
CA ASP A 72 3.79 9.66 -6.63
C ASP A 72 4.15 8.18 -6.66
N ALA A 73 4.78 7.67 -5.59
CA ALA A 73 5.08 6.25 -5.44
C ALA A 73 3.80 5.39 -5.41
N PHE A 74 2.75 5.86 -4.74
CA PHE A 74 1.44 5.20 -4.71
C PHE A 74 0.84 5.08 -6.11
N VAL A 75 0.79 6.18 -6.87
CA VAL A 75 0.26 6.16 -8.25
C VAL A 75 1.16 5.34 -9.17
N GLY A 76 2.49 5.42 -9.02
CA GLY A 76 3.44 4.60 -9.77
C GLY A 76 3.22 3.10 -9.58
N GLY A 77 2.81 2.68 -8.38
CA GLY A 77 2.42 1.30 -8.09
C GLY A 77 1.18 0.80 -8.83
N PHE A 78 0.41 1.69 -9.50
CA PHE A 78 -0.75 1.28 -10.32
C PHE A 78 -0.33 0.79 -11.70
N LEU A 79 0.83 1.24 -12.20
CA LEU A 79 1.26 1.02 -13.59
C LEU A 79 1.20 -0.45 -14.02
N PRO A 80 1.65 -1.45 -13.22
CA PRO A 80 1.56 -2.86 -13.62
C PRO A 80 0.13 -3.36 -13.88
N ALA A 81 -0.88 -2.73 -13.26
CA ALA A 81 -2.28 -3.07 -13.48
C ALA A 81 -2.87 -2.43 -14.75
N LEU A 82 -2.22 -1.38 -15.29
CA LEU A 82 -2.63 -0.69 -16.52
C LEU A 82 -2.01 -1.30 -17.78
N LEU A 83 -0.91 -2.03 -17.64
CA LEU A 83 -0.20 -2.72 -18.73
C LEU A 83 -0.83 -4.08 -19.09
N ARG A 84 -2.09 -4.30 -18.71
CA ARG A 84 -2.84 -5.54 -18.92
C ARG A 84 -3.79 -5.44 -20.10
#